data_AF-A0A5D2BMU1-F1
#
_entry.id   AF-A0A5D2BMU1-F1
#
_cell.length_a   1.000
_cell.length_b   1.000
_cell.length_c   1.000
_cell.angle_alpha   90.00
_cell.angle_beta   90.00
_cell.angle_gamma   90.00
#
_symmetry.space_group_name_H-M   'P 1'
#
loop_
_entity.id
_entity.type
_entity.pdbx_description
1 polymer ?
#
loop_
_entity_poly.entity_id
_entity_poly.type
_entity_poly.pdbx_seq_one_letter_code
_entity_poly.pdbx_strand_id
1 'polypeptide(L)'
;MEGKSATLKLPSGEVRLISKNCSATVGQVGNVGVNQKSLGRAGSKCWLGKRPVVRGVVMNPIDHPHGGGEGRAPIGRKKPATPWGYPPFESPTIIPIITYLI
;
A
#
# COMPACT_ATOMS: atom_id res chain seq x y z
N MET A 1 -9.76 -3.70 36.20
CA MET A 1 -10.83 -3.36 35.25
C MET A 1 -10.23 -2.51 34.14
N GLU A 2 -10.19 -3.03 32.91
CA GLU A 2 -9.73 -2.33 31.71
C GLU A 2 -10.61 -1.08 31.51
N GLY A 3 -10.14 0.09 31.96
CA GLY A 3 -11.07 1.18 32.36
C GLY A 3 -11.54 2.11 31.25
N LYS A 4 -10.68 2.40 30.25
CA LYS A 4 -10.92 3.47 29.26
C LYS A 4 -10.89 3.01 27.81
N SER A 5 -10.33 1.83 27.55
CA SER A 5 -10.08 1.31 26.21
C SER A 5 -10.71 -0.07 26.05
N ALA A 6 -11.05 -0.44 24.81
CA ALA A 6 -11.50 -1.75 24.39
C ALA A 6 -10.53 -2.29 23.33
N THR A 7 -10.26 -3.60 23.41
CA THR A 7 -9.41 -4.30 22.45
C THR A 7 -10.25 -4.77 21.26
N LEU A 8 -9.88 -4.40 20.03
CA LEU A 8 -10.58 -4.76 18.80
C LEU A 8 -9.62 -5.38 17.78
N LYS A 9 -10.11 -6.38 17.03
CA LYS A 9 -9.39 -6.96 15.89
C LYS A 9 -9.88 -6.32 14.59
N LEU A 10 -8.97 -5.69 13.86
CA LEU A 10 -9.24 -5.01 12.59
C LEU A 10 -9.31 -6.02 11.42
N PRO A 11 -9.91 -5.66 10.28
CA PRO A 11 -9.90 -6.50 9.07
C PRO A 11 -8.49 -6.73 8.51
N SER A 12 -7.50 -5.90 8.88
CA SER A 12 -6.08 -6.14 8.62
C SER A 12 -5.49 -7.30 9.42
N GLY A 13 -6.21 -7.82 10.42
CA GLY A 13 -5.72 -8.83 11.37
C GLY A 13 -5.03 -8.23 12.61
N GLU A 14 -4.73 -6.93 12.59
CA GLU A 14 -4.11 -6.20 13.71
C GLU A 14 -5.07 -6.09 14.90
N VAL A 15 -4.54 -6.25 16.11
CA VAL A 15 -5.26 -6.04 17.37
C VAL A 15 -4.89 -4.67 17.91
N ARG A 16 -5.88 -3.78 18.07
CA ARG A 16 -5.68 -2.39 18.47
C ARG A 16 -6.61 -1.99 19.61
N LEU A 17 -6.08 -1.17 20.53
CA LEU A 17 -6.85 -0.54 21.60
C LEU A 17 -7.54 0.73 21.10
N ILE A 18 -8.85 0.82 21.31
CA ILE A 18 -9.70 1.97 20.95
C ILE A 18 -10.44 2.47 22.18
N SER A 19 -10.74 3.77 22.28
CA SER A 19 -11.51 4.33 23.38
C SER A 19 -12.93 3.75 23.44
N LYS A 20 -13.43 3.48 24.65
CA LYS A 20 -14.80 2.98 24.86
C LYS A 20 -15.90 3.98 24.46
N ASN A 21 -15.56 5.26 24.35
CA ASN A 21 -16.50 6.31 23.98
C ASN A 21 -16.72 6.40 22.45
N CYS A 22 -16.01 5.60 21.65
CA CYS A 22 -16.18 5.57 20.20
C CYS A 22 -17.46 4.82 19.81
N SER A 23 -18.26 5.42 18.93
CA SER A 23 -19.45 4.76 18.36
C SER A 23 -19.07 3.75 17.28
N ALA A 24 -19.81 2.64 17.20
CA ALA A 24 -19.67 1.63 16.16
C ALA A 24 -21.05 1.12 15.73
N THR A 25 -21.14 0.63 14.50
CA THR A 25 -22.35 -0.02 13.98
C THR A 25 -22.18 -1.53 14.04
N VAL A 26 -23.23 -2.25 14.44
CA VAL A 26 -23.24 -3.71 14.50
C VAL A 26 -23.51 -4.28 13.11
N GLY A 27 -22.65 -5.22 12.67
CA GLY A 27 -22.84 -5.97 11.43
C GLY A 27 -21.67 -5.87 10.47
N GLN A 28 -21.71 -6.69 9.43
CA GLN A 28 -20.75 -6.68 8.33
C GLN A 28 -21.21 -5.69 7.24
N VAL A 29 -20.26 -5.00 6.61
CA VAL A 29 -20.55 -4.19 5.43
C VAL A 29 -21.06 -5.10 4.30
N GLY A 30 -22.19 -4.75 3.68
CA GLY A 30 -22.79 -5.50 2.57
C GLY A 30 -21.93 -5.49 1.29
N ASN A 31 -22.42 -6.14 0.22
CA ASN A 31 -21.72 -6.27 -1.07
C ASN A 31 -20.37 -7.03 -0.98
N VAL A 32 -20.37 -8.14 -0.23
CA VAL A 32 -19.18 -8.99 0.02
C VAL A 32 -18.53 -9.51 -1.27
N GLY A 33 -19.32 -9.73 -2.33
CA GLY A 33 -18.86 -10.24 -3.63
C GLY A 33 -18.24 -9.19 -4.57
N VAL A 34 -18.02 -7.95 -4.13
CA VAL A 34 -17.49 -6.89 -5.02
C VAL A 34 -16.15 -7.25 -5.67
N ASN A 35 -15.30 -8.00 -4.95
CA ASN A 35 -13.97 -8.41 -5.43
C ASN A 35 -14.02 -9.55 -6.45
N GLN A 36 -15.16 -10.21 -6.65
CA GLN A 36 -15.32 -11.26 -7.66
C GLN A 36 -15.52 -10.68 -9.07
N LYS A 37 -15.79 -9.38 -9.18
CA LYS A 37 -16.02 -8.71 -10.47
C LYS A 37 -14.70 -8.39 -11.15
N SER A 38 -14.52 -8.84 -12.39
CA SER A 38 -13.42 -8.40 -13.26
C SER A 38 -13.82 -7.17 -14.06
N LEU A 39 -12.92 -6.18 -14.18
CA LEU A 39 -13.18 -4.93 -14.91
C LEU A 39 -13.28 -5.12 -16.44
N GLY A 40 -12.77 -6.24 -16.97
CA GLY A 40 -12.92 -6.71 -18.36
C GLY A 40 -12.20 -5.90 -19.46
N ARG A 41 -12.18 -4.57 -19.35
CA ARG A 41 -11.57 -3.64 -20.32
C ARG A 41 -10.75 -2.56 -19.64
N ALA A 42 -9.77 -2.02 -20.36
CA ALA A 42 -8.92 -0.93 -19.85
C ALA A 42 -9.73 0.32 -19.47
N GLY A 43 -10.74 0.70 -20.27
CA GLY A 43 -11.57 1.89 -20.02
C GLY A 43 -12.35 1.85 -18.71
N SER A 44 -12.77 0.68 -18.24
CA SER A 44 -13.45 0.52 -16.95
C SER A 44 -12.58 0.98 -15.78
N LYS A 45 -11.25 0.83 -15.89
CA LYS A 45 -10.31 1.33 -14.86
C LYS A 45 -10.21 2.86 -14.88
N CYS A 46 -10.29 3.47 -16.05
CA CYS A 46 -10.30 4.92 -16.19
C CYS A 46 -11.56 5.56 -15.60
N TRP A 47 -12.72 4.88 -15.68
CA TRP A 47 -13.97 5.35 -15.05
C TRP A 47 -13.89 5.40 -13.53
N LEU A 48 -13.00 4.61 -12.92
CA LEU A 48 -12.69 4.65 -11.49
C LEU A 48 -11.67 5.76 -11.13
N GLY A 49 -11.34 6.65 -12.06
CA GLY A 49 -10.34 7.71 -11.88
C GLY A 49 -8.88 7.21 -11.87
N LYS A 50 -8.63 5.94 -12.19
CA LYS A 50 -7.27 5.37 -12.19
C LYS A 50 -6.64 5.49 -13.57
N ARG A 51 -5.62 6.35 -13.67
CA ARG A 51 -4.82 6.53 -14.90
C ARG A 51 -3.89 5.33 -15.16
N PRO A 52 -3.48 5.10 -16.42
CA PRO A 52 -2.43 4.12 -16.75
C PRO A 52 -1.14 4.43 -15.98
N VAL A 53 -0.43 3.37 -15.54
CA VAL A 53 0.85 3.48 -14.82
C VAL A 53 1.95 2.88 -15.68
N VAL A 54 3.06 3.60 -15.84
CA VAL A 54 4.22 3.17 -16.61
C VAL A 54 5.20 2.42 -15.71
N ARG A 55 5.79 1.33 -16.20
CA ARG A 55 6.81 0.56 -15.47
C ARG A 55 8.14 1.32 -15.48
N GLY A 56 8.79 1.43 -14.31
CA GLY A 56 10.07 2.13 -14.16
C GLY A 56 11.23 1.59 -15.01
N VAL A 57 11.18 0.31 -15.42
CA VAL A 57 12.18 -0.31 -16.32
C VAL A 57 12.16 0.28 -17.72
N VAL A 58 11.02 0.84 -18.15
CA VAL A 58 10.85 1.42 -19.50
C VAL A 58 11.22 2.91 -19.51
N MET A 59 11.46 3.51 -18.35
CA MET A 59 11.77 4.93 -18.23
C MET A 59 13.26 5.20 -18.50
N ASN A 60 13.65 6.47 -18.63
CA ASN A 60 15.06 6.83 -18.75
C ASN A 60 15.77 6.73 -17.39
N PRO A 61 17.12 6.60 -17.35
CA PRO A 61 17.89 6.55 -16.10
C PRO A 61 17.67 7.75 -15.16
N ILE A 62 17.31 8.92 -15.72
CA ILE A 62 17.00 10.15 -14.97
C ILE A 62 15.63 10.07 -14.26
N ASP A 63 14.67 9.38 -14.85
CA ASP A 63 13.27 9.34 -14.40
C ASP A 63 13.02 8.24 -13.37
N HIS A 64 13.76 7.13 -13.47
CA HIS A 64 13.59 5.99 -12.58
C HIS A 64 14.91 5.27 -12.36
N PRO A 65 15.20 4.80 -11.13
CA PRO A 65 16.40 4.02 -10.86
C PRO A 65 16.58 2.80 -11.79
N HIS A 66 15.49 2.15 -12.17
CA HIS A 66 15.52 0.99 -13.09
C HIS A 66 15.55 1.35 -14.59
N GLY A 67 15.59 2.63 -14.94
CA GLY A 67 15.51 3.08 -16.32
C GLY A 67 16.79 2.85 -17.11
N GLY A 68 16.65 2.75 -18.44
CA GLY A 68 17.75 2.60 -19.40
C GLY A 68 18.10 1.17 -19.81
N GLY A 69 19.14 1.06 -20.65
CA GLY A 69 19.59 -0.17 -21.31
C GLY A 69 19.29 -0.18 -22.81
N GLU A 70 20.08 -0.93 -23.59
CA GLU A 70 19.95 -1.03 -25.05
C GLU A 70 18.73 -1.85 -25.53
N GLY A 71 17.88 -2.28 -24.59
CA GLY A 71 16.71 -3.11 -24.84
C GLY A 71 15.96 -3.41 -23.54
N ARG A 72 15.39 -4.60 -23.42
CA ARG A 72 14.75 -5.01 -22.17
C ARG A 72 15.82 -5.33 -21.12
N ALA A 73 16.04 -4.39 -20.20
CA ALA A 73 17.00 -4.56 -19.11
C ALA A 73 16.40 -5.31 -17.90
N PRO A 74 17.20 -6.15 -17.21
CA PRO A 74 16.91 -6.51 -15.82
C PRO A 74 17.12 -5.29 -14.91
N ILE A 75 16.74 -5.39 -13.64
CA ILE A 75 16.78 -4.28 -12.67
C ILE A 75 18.19 -3.65 -12.51
N GLY A 76 19.27 -4.42 -12.73
CA GLY A 76 20.64 -3.92 -12.70
C GLY A 76 21.16 -3.46 -11.32
N ARG A 77 20.34 -3.58 -10.26
CA ARG A 77 20.67 -3.26 -8.86
C ARG A 77 20.51 -4.50 -7.98
N LYS A 78 21.21 -4.50 -6.83
CA LYS A 78 21.10 -5.54 -5.80
C LYS A 78 19.67 -5.74 -5.29
N LYS A 79 18.91 -4.65 -5.21
CA LYS A 79 17.51 -4.62 -4.76
C LYS A 79 16.68 -3.74 -5.70
N PRO A 80 15.39 -4.04 -5.90
CA PRO A 80 14.48 -3.10 -6.55
C PRO A 80 14.41 -1.79 -5.74
N ALA A 81 14.10 -0.69 -6.41
CA ALA A 81 13.94 0.63 -5.82
C ALA A 81 12.63 1.29 -6.28
N THR A 82 12.09 2.14 -5.42
CA THR A 82 11.03 3.10 -5.76
C THR A 82 11.58 4.19 -6.68
N PRO A 83 10.74 5.01 -7.33
CA PRO A 83 11.19 6.15 -8.14
C PRO A 83 12.14 7.10 -7.40
N TRP A 84 12.01 7.18 -6.07
CA TRP A 84 12.84 8.01 -5.19
C TRP A 84 14.04 7.28 -4.58
N GLY A 85 14.33 6.04 -4.99
CA GLY A 85 15.53 5.31 -4.57
C GLY A 85 15.39 4.47 -3.28
N TYR A 86 14.25 4.48 -2.60
CA TYR A 86 14.03 3.65 -1.41
C TYR A 86 13.74 2.17 -1.77
N PRO A 87 14.15 1.20 -0.93
CA PRO A 87 13.82 -0.21 -1.12
C PRO A 87 12.31 -0.46 -0.92
N PRO A 88 11.59 -1.12 -1.85
CA PRO A 88 10.14 -1.25 -1.78
C PRO A 88 9.65 -2.41 -0.90
N PHE A 89 10.49 -3.39 -0.58
CA PHE A 89 10.05 -4.65 0.07
C PHE A 89 10.63 -4.90 1.47
N GLU A 90 11.69 -4.20 1.86
CA GLU A 90 12.49 -4.62 3.02
C GLU A 90 12.46 -3.66 4.22
N SER A 91 11.99 -2.43 4.04
CA SER A 91 11.96 -1.44 5.12
C SER A 91 10.55 -1.19 5.62
N PRO A 92 10.22 -1.44 6.90
CA PRO A 92 8.98 -0.96 7.48
C PRO A 92 8.96 0.57 7.40
N THR A 93 7.90 1.14 6.82
CA THR A 93 7.75 2.60 6.69
C THR A 93 7.20 3.25 7.96
N ILE A 94 6.84 2.45 8.97
CA ILE A 94 6.34 2.94 10.25
C ILE A 94 7.51 3.56 11.02
N ILE A 95 7.33 4.81 11.45
CA ILE A 95 8.32 5.53 12.25
C ILE A 95 8.51 4.77 13.57
N PRO A 96 9.73 4.35 13.93
CA PRO A 96 9.97 3.71 15.21
C PRO A 96 9.72 4.71 16.34
N ILE A 97 8.91 4.32 17.33
CA ILE A 97 8.57 5.12 18.52
C ILE A 97 9.83 5.63 19.27
N ILE A 98 10.97 4.94 19.09
CA ILE A 98 12.26 5.25 19.71
C ILE A 98 12.85 6.60 19.23
N THR A 99 12.36 7.18 18.13
CA THR A 99 12.85 8.48 17.63
C THR A 99 12.29 9.71 18.36
N TYR A 100 11.34 9.55 19.30
CA TYR A 100 10.77 10.65 20.10
C TYR A 100 11.30 10.69 21.56
N LEU A 101 12.43 10.05 21.83
CA LEU A 101 13.09 10.02 23.15
C LEU A 101 14.49 10.64 23.04
N ILE A 102 14.55 11.90 22.63
CA ILE A 102 15.67 12.85 22.80
C ILE A 102 15.05 14.19 23.16
#